data_AF-T1FZG7-F1
#
_entry.id   AF-T1FZG7-F1
#
_cell.length_a   1.000
_cell.length_b   1.000
_cell.length_c   1.000
_cell.angle_alpha   90.00
_cell.angle_beta   90.00
_cell.angle_gamma   90.00
#
_symmetry.space_group_name_H-M   'P 1'
#
loop_
_entity.id
_entity.type
_entity.pdbx_description
1 polymer ?
#
loop_
_entity_poly.entity_id
_entity_poly.type
_entity_poly.pdbx_seq_one_letter_code
_entity_poly.pdbx_strand_id
1 'polypeptide(L)'
;DKYAFIVEWYDIQAALIRRYILTYYNEDCAVELFDMKTRKMFLKRVRVKEICLNDLIIGNIINVMSRPMKIIDYADLRTKRHLGKRDERTMLLIKPDAYEKVGTMINDLYAAGYIIRRMKSFQLNTKQAADFYIDFLEESDYRSMFIYLASGPVIVMELIKENAFFDLCQLVGHLDPNVARTENPNSFRARFGIDKLKNAIHCPATGEKVRSEIDFFFATNNVMNTVTYKNSTCVVVKPHAIDDGQAGYIIECIQNLGYRISAYLMCTFDKVNAEEFYEVYKGVVPEYPKMVDELSRGLCLAMEVKLPDETLRTAEETTEPFQNCQQHMNFRDVVGPSDPELARKIRPNTLRAKFGMNKILNSIHCTDLPEDTVIELEYFFKIVDNK
;
A
#
# COMPACT_ATOMS: atom_id res chain seq x y z
N ASP A 1 23.95 15.53 8.88
CA ASP A 1 22.88 16.52 8.61
C ASP A 1 21.72 16.43 9.60
N LYS A 2 21.04 17.56 9.85
CA LYS A 2 19.81 17.61 10.64
C LYS A 2 18.67 18.26 9.87
N TYR A 3 17.46 17.76 10.07
CA TYR A 3 16.23 18.21 9.42
C TYR A 3 15.16 18.48 10.47
N ALA A 4 14.39 19.55 10.30
CA ALA A 4 13.39 19.96 11.27
C ALA A 4 11.99 20.00 10.65
N PHE A 5 11.03 19.40 11.36
CA PHE A 5 9.64 19.25 10.93
C PHE A 5 8.70 19.74 12.04
N ILE A 6 7.57 20.29 11.65
CA ILE A 6 6.45 20.53 12.55
C ILE A 6 5.61 19.25 12.55
N VAL A 7 5.35 18.72 13.74
CA VAL A 7 4.54 17.50 13.92
C VAL A 7 3.38 17.75 14.88
N GLU A 8 2.26 17.08 14.61
CA GLU A 8 1.08 17.06 15.46
C GLU A 8 0.90 15.70 16.13
N TRP A 9 0.61 15.72 17.42
CA TRP A 9 0.26 14.53 18.19
C TRP A 9 -1.05 14.79 18.95
N TYR A 10 -2.02 13.90 18.78
CA TYR A 10 -3.25 13.92 19.57
C TYR A 10 -3.01 13.21 20.91
N ASP A 11 -3.01 13.99 21.99
CA ASP A 11 -2.86 13.49 23.36
C ASP A 11 -4.23 13.04 23.86
N ILE A 12 -4.46 11.72 23.86
CA ILE A 12 -5.74 11.11 24.23
C ILE A 12 -6.14 11.46 25.67
N GLN A 13 -5.17 11.50 26.60
CA GLN A 13 -5.46 11.78 28.02
C GLN A 13 -5.89 13.22 28.23
N ALA A 14 -5.29 14.15 27.49
CA ALA A 14 -5.61 15.57 27.58
C ALA A 14 -6.73 16.00 26.60
N ALA A 15 -7.17 15.10 25.70
CA ALA A 15 -8.08 15.37 24.60
C ALA A 15 -7.67 16.60 23.74
N LEU A 16 -6.37 16.79 23.52
CA LEU A 16 -5.80 17.99 22.89
C LEU A 16 -4.75 17.63 21.83
N ILE A 17 -4.75 18.39 20.73
CA ILE A 17 -3.68 18.33 19.72
C ILE A 17 -2.50 19.18 20.21
N ARG A 18 -1.32 18.56 20.30
CA ARG A 18 -0.06 19.22 20.63
C ARG A 18 0.81 19.32 19.38
N ARG A 19 1.52 20.44 19.25
CA ARG A 19 2.48 20.70 18.16
C ARG A 19 3.90 20.73 18.68
N TYR A 20 4.77 19.99 18.01
CA TYR A 20 6.20 19.94 18.32
C TYR A 20 7.02 20.27 17.09
N ILE A 21 8.23 20.77 17.32
CA ILE A 21 9.30 20.73 16.33
C ILE A 21 10.07 19.43 16.55
N LEU A 22 9.99 18.53 15.58
CA LEU A 22 10.81 17.33 15.52
C LEU A 22 12.10 17.64 14.77
N THR A 23 13.24 17.46 15.42
CA THR A 23 14.55 17.49 14.76
C THR A 23 15.06 16.08 14.57
N TYR A 24 15.29 15.69 13.33
CA TYR A 24 15.89 14.42 12.94
C TYR A 24 17.37 14.59 12.62
N TYR A 25 18.20 13.69 13.16
CA TYR A 25 19.64 13.64 12.95
C TYR A 25 19.96 12.42 12.08
N ASN A 26 20.39 12.67 10.84
CA ASN A 26 20.58 11.61 9.84
C ASN A 26 21.76 10.69 10.14
N GLU A 27 22.77 11.18 10.88
CA GLU A 27 24.01 10.44 11.16
C GLU A 27 23.80 9.24 12.10
N ASP A 28 22.88 9.36 13.06
CA ASP A 28 22.65 8.35 14.09
C ASP A 28 21.19 7.89 14.17
N CYS A 29 20.33 8.36 13.27
CA CYS A 29 18.88 8.15 13.30
C CYS A 29 18.28 8.57 14.66
N ALA A 30 18.70 9.73 15.16
CA ALA A 30 18.17 10.27 16.40
C ALA A 30 17.09 11.32 16.16
N VAL A 31 16.15 11.41 17.08
CA VAL A 31 15.08 12.41 17.08
C VAL A 31 15.08 13.21 18.37
N GLU A 32 14.63 14.44 18.27
CA GLU A 32 14.48 15.39 19.36
C GLU A 32 13.16 16.15 19.19
N LEU A 33 12.43 16.38 20.28
CA LEU A 33 11.13 17.08 20.26
C LEU A 33 11.17 18.33 21.11
N PHE A 34 10.80 19.46 20.52
CA PHE A 34 10.63 20.74 21.18
C PHE A 34 9.15 21.15 21.16
N ASP A 35 8.57 21.41 22.33
CA ASP A 35 7.18 21.84 22.46
C ASP A 35 7.04 23.31 22.05
N MET A 36 6.25 23.56 21.01
CA MET A 36 6.06 24.91 20.46
C MET A 36 5.26 25.82 21.39
N LYS A 37 4.33 25.27 22.19
CA LYS A 37 3.47 26.02 23.10
C LYS A 37 4.21 26.40 24.38
N THR A 38 4.88 25.44 25.00
CA THR A 38 5.60 25.70 26.26
C THR A 38 7.02 26.22 26.06
N ARG A 39 7.54 26.17 24.82
CA ARG A 39 8.91 26.53 24.45
C ARG A 39 9.96 25.77 25.26
N LYS A 40 9.68 24.50 25.56
CA LYS A 40 10.55 23.62 26.34
C LYS A 40 10.88 22.36 25.56
N MET A 41 12.03 21.79 25.86
CA MET A 41 12.40 20.46 25.40
C MET A 41 11.41 19.44 25.96
N PHE A 42 10.76 18.69 25.07
CA PHE A 42 9.83 17.63 25.44
C PHE A 42 10.54 16.27 25.42
N LEU A 43 11.35 16.01 24.40
CA LEU A 43 12.20 14.83 24.28
C LEU A 43 13.59 15.28 23.86
N LYS A 44 14.62 14.95 24.65
CA LYS A 44 16.02 15.16 24.27
C LYS A 44 16.42 14.18 23.17
N ARG A 45 17.51 14.46 22.44
CA ARG A 45 18.06 13.57 21.39
C ARG A 45 18.11 12.10 21.86
N VAL A 46 17.28 11.27 21.26
CA VAL A 46 17.21 9.81 21.50
C VAL A 46 17.27 9.11 20.16
N ARG A 47 18.05 8.03 20.11
CA ARG A 47 18.16 7.20 18.92
C ARG A 47 16.88 6.37 18.74
N VAL A 48 16.25 6.49 17.57
CA VAL A 48 15.05 5.76 17.18
C VAL A 48 15.35 5.10 15.84
N LYS A 49 15.75 3.83 15.89
CA LYS A 49 16.22 3.08 14.71
C LYS A 49 15.09 2.83 13.71
N GLU A 50 13.86 2.93 14.18
CA GLU A 50 12.63 2.64 13.47
C GLU A 50 12.24 3.76 12.49
N ILE A 51 12.82 4.97 12.63
CA ILE A 51 12.54 6.12 11.77
C ILE A 51 13.73 6.37 10.85
N CYS A 52 13.49 6.27 9.55
CA CYS A 52 14.44 6.63 8.52
C CYS A 52 14.06 7.96 7.86
N LEU A 53 15.00 8.55 7.11
CA LEU A 53 14.76 9.80 6.37
C LEU A 53 13.59 9.67 5.37
N ASN A 54 13.31 8.46 4.88
CA ASN A 54 12.22 8.21 3.93
C ASN A 54 10.83 8.29 4.56
N ASP A 55 10.74 8.15 5.88
CA ASP A 55 9.48 8.30 6.61
C ASP A 55 9.12 9.78 6.83
N LEU A 56 10.09 10.68 6.70
CA LEU A 56 9.98 12.09 7.06
C LEU A 56 9.41 12.94 5.94
N ILE A 57 8.20 12.60 5.51
CA ILE A 57 7.49 13.26 4.42
C ILE A 57 6.25 13.99 4.96
N ILE A 58 5.97 15.18 4.44
CA ILE A 58 4.80 15.96 4.85
C ILE A 58 3.51 15.14 4.73
N GLY A 59 2.77 15.05 5.82
CA GLY A 59 1.51 14.35 6.00
C GLY A 59 1.65 12.87 6.38
N ASN A 60 2.87 12.30 6.40
CA ASN A 60 3.11 10.96 6.91
C ASN A 60 2.94 10.91 8.43
N ILE A 61 2.63 9.74 8.99
CA ILE A 61 2.55 9.50 10.43
C ILE A 61 3.75 8.66 10.85
N ILE A 62 4.53 9.17 11.80
CA ILE A 62 5.71 8.48 12.34
C ILE A 62 5.51 8.19 13.82
N ASN A 63 6.00 7.05 14.29
CA ASN A 63 5.90 6.66 15.69
C ASN A 63 7.16 7.04 16.46
N VAL A 64 7.05 8.03 17.36
CA VAL A 64 8.16 8.46 18.23
C VAL A 64 7.86 8.02 19.66
N MET A 65 8.61 7.04 20.18
CA MET A 65 8.42 6.52 21.55
C MET A 65 6.95 6.11 21.83
N SER A 66 6.37 5.33 20.92
CA SER A 66 4.96 4.87 20.96
C SER A 66 3.91 5.98 20.84
N ARG A 67 4.27 7.14 20.29
CA ARG A 67 3.32 8.23 19.99
C ARG A 67 3.25 8.44 18.48
N PRO A 68 2.09 8.20 17.83
CA PRO A 68 1.91 8.50 16.41
C PRO A 68 1.86 10.01 16.22
N MET A 69 2.81 10.54 15.46
CA MET A 69 2.94 11.95 15.17
C MET A 69 2.79 12.19 13.67
N LYS A 70 1.83 13.04 13.29
CA LYS A 70 1.63 13.44 11.90
C LYS A 70 2.58 14.57 11.56
N ILE A 71 3.37 14.42 10.51
CA ILE A 71 4.22 15.47 9.97
C ILE A 71 3.33 16.47 9.23
N ILE A 72 3.33 17.74 9.62
CA ILE A 72 2.43 18.74 9.03
C ILE A 72 3.14 19.73 8.12
N ASP A 73 4.38 20.10 8.43
CA ASP A 73 5.17 21.03 7.61
C ASP A 73 6.67 20.90 7.96
N TYR A 74 7.54 21.58 7.21
CA TYR A 74 8.93 21.80 7.61
C TYR A 74 9.02 22.90 8.66
N ALA A 75 9.86 22.71 9.68
CA ALA A 75 10.06 23.73 10.72
C ALA A 75 11.07 24.80 10.32
N ASP A 76 11.89 24.57 9.28
CA ASP A 76 12.83 25.55 8.76
C ASP A 76 12.98 25.52 7.23
N LEU A 77 13.44 26.66 6.69
CA LEU A 77 13.59 26.85 5.25
C LEU A 77 14.72 25.99 4.65
N ARG A 78 15.73 25.63 5.45
CA ARG A 78 16.85 24.78 4.99
C ARG A 78 16.32 23.39 4.67
N THR A 79 15.56 22.80 5.58
CA THR A 79 14.90 21.51 5.46
C THR A 79 13.93 21.55 4.29
N LYS A 80 13.08 22.58 4.20
CA LYS A 80 12.17 22.76 3.06
C LYS A 80 12.90 22.82 1.71
N ARG A 81 14.05 23.50 1.63
CA ARG A 81 14.84 23.56 0.37
C ARG A 81 15.50 22.24 0.00
N HIS A 82 15.96 21.46 0.99
CA HIS A 82 16.64 20.19 0.75
C HIS A 82 15.66 19.04 0.50
N LEU A 83 14.59 18.94 1.30
CA LEU A 83 13.63 17.84 1.26
C LEU A 83 12.35 18.19 0.50
N GLY A 84 12.01 19.47 0.33
CA GLY A 84 10.79 19.88 -0.38
C GLY A 84 10.71 19.40 -1.82
N LYS A 85 11.87 19.24 -2.49
CA LYS A 85 11.93 18.68 -3.85
C LYS A 85 11.61 17.18 -3.85
N ARG A 86 12.08 16.46 -2.85
CA ARG A 86 11.88 15.03 -2.67
C ARG A 86 10.42 14.67 -2.40
N ASP A 87 9.65 15.59 -1.84
CA ASP A 87 8.27 15.36 -1.40
C ASP A 87 7.23 15.72 -2.48
N GLU A 88 7.63 15.87 -3.75
CA GLU A 88 6.69 16.06 -4.85
C GLU A 88 5.80 14.83 -4.99
N ARG A 89 4.50 15.08 -5.13
CA ARG A 89 3.48 14.04 -5.23
C ARG A 89 2.99 13.93 -6.65
N THR A 90 2.65 12.71 -7.04
CA THR A 90 1.91 12.42 -8.25
C THR A 90 0.95 11.27 -7.97
N MET A 91 0.15 10.90 -8.96
CA MET A 91 -0.65 9.70 -8.87
C MET A 91 -0.61 8.89 -10.14
N LEU A 92 -0.94 7.62 -9.99
CA LEU A 92 -1.05 6.66 -11.06
C LEU A 92 -2.30 5.82 -10.84
N LEU A 93 -3.05 5.60 -11.90
CA LEU A 93 -4.20 4.70 -11.93
C LEU A 93 -3.91 3.54 -12.89
N ILE A 94 -3.90 2.32 -12.37
CA ILE A 94 -3.83 1.08 -13.14
C ILE A 94 -5.25 0.70 -13.55
N LYS A 95 -5.47 0.58 -14.86
CA LYS A 95 -6.74 0.25 -15.50
C LYS A 95 -7.03 -1.26 -15.43
N PRO A 96 -8.28 -1.69 -15.69
CA PRO A 96 -8.66 -3.09 -15.53
C PRO A 96 -7.85 -4.08 -16.38
N ASP A 97 -7.36 -3.68 -17.55
CA ASP A 97 -6.54 -4.51 -18.45
C ASP A 97 -5.17 -4.88 -17.88
N ALA A 98 -4.60 -4.05 -17.01
CA ALA A 98 -3.27 -4.26 -16.44
C ALA A 98 -3.30 -4.74 -14.98
N TYR A 99 -4.48 -5.08 -14.47
CA TYR A 99 -4.69 -5.47 -13.08
C TYR A 99 -3.89 -6.72 -12.66
N GLU A 100 -3.64 -7.65 -13.59
CA GLU A 100 -2.81 -8.85 -13.36
C GLU A 100 -1.29 -8.59 -13.51
N LYS A 101 -0.87 -7.32 -13.71
CA LYS A 101 0.53 -6.90 -13.88
C LYS A 101 1.02 -5.92 -12.81
N VAL A 102 0.20 -5.75 -11.76
CA VAL A 102 0.43 -4.81 -10.66
C VAL A 102 1.76 -5.08 -9.94
N GLY A 103 2.09 -6.35 -9.67
CA GLY A 103 3.33 -6.69 -8.99
C GLY A 103 4.58 -6.18 -9.73
N THR A 104 4.66 -6.46 -11.03
CA THR A 104 5.76 -6.01 -11.89
C THR A 104 5.81 -4.46 -11.98
N MET A 105 4.66 -3.80 -12.11
CA MET A 105 4.60 -2.32 -12.14
C MET A 105 5.07 -1.69 -10.83
N ILE A 106 4.74 -2.28 -9.68
CA ILE A 106 5.23 -1.81 -8.37
C ILE A 106 6.75 -1.98 -8.28
N ASN A 107 7.30 -3.10 -8.77
CA ASN A 107 8.76 -3.29 -8.82
C ASN A 107 9.45 -2.22 -9.67
N ASP A 108 8.88 -1.88 -10.83
CA ASP A 108 9.40 -0.82 -11.69
C ASP A 108 9.30 0.57 -11.03
N LEU A 109 8.23 0.85 -10.28
CA LEU A 109 8.08 2.09 -9.51
C LEU A 109 9.14 2.19 -8.41
N TYR A 110 9.37 1.12 -7.64
CA TYR A 110 10.42 1.09 -6.62
C TYR A 110 11.81 1.23 -7.25
N ALA A 111 12.09 0.54 -8.36
CA ALA A 111 13.34 0.66 -9.09
C ALA A 111 13.58 2.08 -9.64
N ALA A 112 12.51 2.78 -10.03
CA ALA A 112 12.54 4.17 -10.45
C ALA A 112 12.63 5.18 -9.28
N GLY A 113 12.67 4.70 -8.03
CA GLY A 113 12.85 5.51 -6.82
C GLY A 113 11.56 6.13 -6.26
N TYR A 114 10.39 5.66 -6.69
CA TYR A 114 9.12 6.12 -6.12
C TYR A 114 8.84 5.48 -4.77
N ILE A 115 8.26 6.27 -3.87
CA ILE A 115 7.65 5.80 -2.63
C ILE A 115 6.13 5.75 -2.87
N ILE A 116 5.52 4.59 -2.63
CA ILE A 116 4.06 4.45 -2.68
C ILE A 116 3.51 4.82 -1.31
N ARG A 117 2.74 5.90 -1.24
CA ARG A 117 2.20 6.43 0.01
C ARG A 117 0.81 5.90 0.33
N ARG A 118 -0.03 5.86 -0.70
CA ARG A 118 -1.38 5.30 -0.65
C ARG A 118 -1.54 4.40 -1.86
N MET A 119 -2.22 3.30 -1.66
CA MET A 119 -2.63 2.37 -2.71
C MET A 119 -3.99 1.82 -2.30
N LYS A 120 -4.97 1.89 -3.20
CA LYS A 120 -6.29 1.31 -2.97
C LYS A 120 -6.91 0.88 -4.29
N SER A 121 -7.61 -0.25 -4.28
CA SER A 121 -8.45 -0.67 -5.40
C SER A 121 -9.86 -0.11 -5.27
N PHE A 122 -10.42 0.33 -6.39
CA PHE A 122 -11.71 0.98 -6.47
C PHE A 122 -12.57 0.36 -7.56
N GLN A 123 -13.87 0.22 -7.29
CA GLN A 123 -14.87 -0.10 -8.30
C GLN A 123 -15.64 1.17 -8.66
N LEU A 124 -15.34 1.71 -9.85
CA LEU A 124 -16.06 2.87 -10.37
C LEU A 124 -17.40 2.43 -10.98
N ASN A 125 -18.44 3.23 -10.76
CA ASN A 125 -19.62 3.19 -11.63
C ASN A 125 -19.44 4.17 -12.82
N THR A 126 -20.29 4.05 -13.84
CA THR A 126 -20.18 4.86 -15.06
C THR A 126 -20.26 6.36 -14.78
N LYS A 127 -21.05 6.79 -13.79
CA LYS A 127 -21.16 8.21 -13.41
C LYS A 127 -19.86 8.71 -12.79
N GLN A 128 -19.29 7.97 -11.85
CA GLN A 128 -18.00 8.31 -11.23
C GLN A 128 -16.87 8.33 -12.25
N ALA A 129 -16.86 7.39 -13.20
CA ALA A 129 -15.90 7.41 -14.30
C ALA A 129 -16.05 8.66 -15.18
N ALA A 130 -17.29 9.12 -15.43
CA ALA A 130 -17.55 10.36 -16.15
C ALA A 130 -17.10 11.60 -15.35
N ASP A 131 -17.42 11.63 -14.05
CA ASP A 131 -17.04 12.73 -13.14
C ASP A 131 -15.51 12.85 -13.03
N PHE A 132 -14.78 11.73 -13.06
CA PHE A 132 -13.32 11.71 -13.04
C PHE A 132 -12.69 12.29 -14.32
N TYR A 133 -13.35 12.12 -15.47
CA TYR A 133 -12.90 12.62 -16.78
C TYR A 133 -13.75 13.81 -17.27
N ILE A 134 -14.28 14.62 -16.35
CA ILE A 134 -15.25 15.69 -16.68
C ILE A 134 -14.74 16.67 -17.74
N ASP A 135 -13.43 16.97 -17.72
CA ASP A 135 -12.79 17.88 -18.68
C ASP A 135 -12.73 17.34 -20.12
N PHE A 136 -13.06 16.06 -20.32
CA PHE A 136 -13.01 15.37 -21.60
C PHE A 136 -14.41 14.94 -22.10
N LEU A 137 -15.49 15.40 -21.45
CA LEU A 137 -16.87 14.98 -21.74
C LEU A 137 -17.39 15.39 -23.13
N GLU A 138 -16.80 16.39 -23.78
CA GLU A 138 -17.31 16.91 -25.06
C GLU A 138 -16.87 16.11 -26.29
N GLU A 139 -15.93 15.17 -26.14
CA GLU A 139 -15.46 14.31 -27.23
C GLU A 139 -16.29 13.02 -27.32
N SER A 140 -16.86 12.74 -28.50
CA SER A 140 -17.79 11.62 -28.75
C SER A 140 -17.25 10.21 -28.41
N ASP A 141 -15.94 10.07 -28.20
CA ASP A 141 -15.24 8.79 -27.90
C ASP A 141 -15.22 8.40 -26.41
N TYR A 142 -15.54 9.30 -25.48
CA TYR A 142 -15.33 9.03 -24.04
C TYR A 142 -16.39 8.14 -23.38
N ARG A 143 -17.56 7.94 -24.00
CA ARG A 143 -18.58 7.02 -23.46
C ARG A 143 -18.04 5.59 -23.33
N SER A 144 -17.27 5.14 -24.33
CA SER A 144 -16.62 3.83 -24.32
C SER A 144 -15.57 3.74 -23.20
N MET A 145 -14.85 4.83 -22.92
CA MET A 145 -13.90 4.92 -21.80
C MET A 145 -14.58 4.77 -20.44
N PHE A 146 -15.72 5.41 -20.21
CA PHE A 146 -16.40 5.33 -18.92
C PHE A 146 -16.97 3.93 -18.67
N ILE A 147 -17.60 3.33 -19.69
CA ILE A 147 -18.08 1.95 -19.62
C ILE A 147 -16.91 1.00 -19.36
N TYR A 148 -15.78 1.22 -20.03
CA TYR A 148 -14.59 0.41 -19.84
C TYR A 148 -14.03 0.51 -18.42
N LEU A 149 -13.85 1.71 -17.87
CA LEU A 149 -13.35 1.89 -16.50
C LEU A 149 -14.32 1.34 -15.45
N ALA A 150 -15.62 1.38 -15.72
CA ALA A 150 -16.64 0.79 -14.84
C ALA A 150 -16.74 -0.74 -14.98
N SER A 151 -16.12 -1.35 -16.01
CA SER A 151 -16.23 -2.80 -16.28
C SER A 151 -15.44 -3.68 -15.32
N GLY A 152 -14.50 -3.12 -14.57
CA GLY A 152 -13.67 -3.86 -13.63
C GLY A 152 -12.97 -2.95 -12.62
N PRO A 153 -12.21 -3.54 -11.69
CA PRO A 153 -11.52 -2.80 -10.65
C PRO A 153 -10.35 -1.98 -11.23
N VAL A 154 -10.13 -0.80 -10.66
CA VAL A 154 -8.94 0.02 -10.91
C VAL A 154 -8.11 0.12 -9.64
N ILE A 155 -6.80 0.33 -9.75
CA ILE A 155 -5.94 0.59 -8.59
C ILE A 155 -5.39 1.99 -8.70
N VAL A 156 -5.53 2.78 -7.65
CA VAL A 156 -4.98 4.13 -7.59
C VAL A 156 -3.86 4.16 -6.56
N MET A 157 -2.74 4.76 -6.95
CA MET A 157 -1.56 4.96 -6.12
C MET A 157 -1.22 6.44 -6.01
N GLU A 158 -1.00 6.95 -4.81
CA GLU A 158 -0.29 8.21 -4.58
C GLU A 158 1.20 7.91 -4.43
N LEU A 159 2.00 8.55 -5.28
CA LEU A 159 3.44 8.33 -5.37
C LEU A 159 4.19 9.59 -4.92
N ILE A 160 5.34 9.40 -4.28
CA ILE A 160 6.22 10.49 -3.86
C ILE A 160 7.63 10.24 -4.39
N LYS A 161 8.24 11.28 -4.97
CA LYS A 161 9.62 11.29 -5.46
C LYS A 161 10.04 12.73 -5.77
N GLU A 162 11.34 12.98 -5.89
CA GLU A 162 11.81 14.19 -6.59
C GLU A 162 11.43 14.17 -8.07
N ASN A 163 10.88 15.28 -8.59
CA ASN A 163 10.36 15.39 -9.96
C ASN A 163 9.30 14.32 -10.29
N ALA A 164 8.51 13.93 -9.29
CA ALA A 164 7.61 12.78 -9.35
C ALA A 164 6.69 12.79 -10.58
N PHE A 165 6.08 13.93 -10.91
CA PHE A 165 5.16 14.04 -12.02
C PHE A 165 5.86 13.80 -13.37
N PHE A 166 6.95 14.52 -13.63
CA PHE A 166 7.64 14.50 -14.92
C PHE A 166 8.26 13.12 -15.20
N ASP A 167 8.94 12.55 -14.21
CA ASP A 167 9.52 11.22 -14.32
C ASP A 167 8.44 10.14 -14.53
N LEU A 168 7.23 10.34 -13.97
CA LEU A 168 6.14 9.38 -14.11
C LEU A 168 5.58 9.44 -15.53
N CYS A 169 5.43 10.63 -16.10
CA CYS A 169 4.99 10.79 -17.49
C CYS A 169 5.93 10.05 -18.46
N GLN A 170 7.25 10.11 -18.22
CA GLN A 170 8.23 9.36 -19.01
C GLN A 170 8.10 7.84 -18.82
N LEU A 171 7.92 7.40 -17.57
CA LEU A 171 7.76 5.98 -17.24
C LEU A 171 6.47 5.39 -17.81
N VAL A 172 5.39 6.16 -17.85
CA VAL A 172 4.11 5.76 -18.45
C VAL A 172 4.21 5.71 -19.97
N GLY A 173 4.78 6.76 -20.59
CA GLY A 173 4.93 6.87 -22.04
C GLY A 173 3.68 7.33 -22.78
N HIS A 174 3.76 7.33 -24.12
CA HIS A 174 2.73 7.89 -25.00
C HIS A 174 1.36 7.23 -24.82
N LEU A 175 0.26 8.00 -24.97
CA LEU A 175 -1.12 7.56 -24.72
C LEU A 175 -1.52 6.33 -25.56
N ASP A 176 -1.06 6.30 -26.81
CA ASP A 176 -1.19 5.15 -27.72
C ASP A 176 -0.06 4.14 -27.48
N PRO A 177 -0.36 2.90 -27.03
CA PRO A 177 0.63 1.85 -26.82
C PRO A 177 1.50 1.53 -28.03
N ASN A 178 0.99 1.68 -29.26
CA ASN A 178 1.79 1.41 -30.47
C ASN A 178 2.89 2.45 -30.64
N VAL A 179 2.57 3.72 -30.39
CA VAL A 179 3.56 4.81 -30.42
C VAL A 179 4.51 4.69 -29.24
N ALA A 180 4.01 4.33 -28.05
CA ALA A 180 4.84 4.09 -26.89
C ALA A 180 5.87 2.98 -27.16
N ARG A 181 5.47 1.88 -27.82
CA ARG A 181 6.39 0.80 -28.23
C ARG A 181 7.50 1.26 -29.16
N THR A 182 7.26 2.27 -30.00
CA THR A 182 8.29 2.81 -30.89
C THR A 182 9.18 3.85 -30.20
N GLU A 183 8.62 4.73 -29.37
CA GLU A 183 9.35 5.84 -28.75
C GLU A 183 10.10 5.44 -27.47
N ASN A 184 9.44 4.66 -26.61
CA ASN A 184 9.99 4.15 -25.36
C ASN A 184 9.47 2.74 -25.06
N PRO A 185 10.10 1.69 -25.61
CA PRO A 185 9.65 0.30 -25.46
C PRO A 185 9.53 -0.19 -24.02
N ASN A 186 10.23 0.45 -23.08
CA ASN A 186 10.23 0.09 -21.66
C ASN A 186 9.14 0.80 -20.85
N SER A 187 8.40 1.73 -21.46
CA SER A 187 7.31 2.44 -20.78
C SER A 187 6.17 1.49 -20.41
N PHE A 188 5.38 1.87 -19.40
CA PHE A 188 4.25 1.05 -18.97
C PHE A 188 3.21 0.84 -20.07
N ARG A 189 2.86 1.88 -20.83
CA ARG A 189 1.92 1.76 -21.95
C ARG A 189 2.47 0.90 -23.08
N ALA A 190 3.78 0.94 -23.33
CA ALA A 190 4.41 0.09 -24.33
C ALA A 190 4.33 -1.40 -23.97
N ARG A 191 4.67 -1.73 -22.72
CA ARG A 191 4.77 -3.10 -22.19
C ARG A 191 3.42 -3.75 -21.88
N PHE A 192 2.49 -2.96 -21.34
CA PHE A 192 1.24 -3.49 -20.77
C PHE A 192 0.00 -3.01 -21.51
N GLY A 193 0.10 -1.96 -22.34
CA GLY A 193 -1.02 -1.43 -23.10
C GLY A 193 -1.35 -2.25 -24.35
N ILE A 194 -2.64 -2.47 -24.56
CA ILE A 194 -3.20 -3.21 -25.70
C ILE A 194 -3.52 -2.24 -26.84
N ASP A 195 -4.32 -1.22 -26.56
CA ASP A 195 -4.79 -0.20 -27.52
C ASP A 195 -5.01 1.16 -26.82
N LYS A 196 -5.52 2.17 -27.55
CA LYS A 196 -5.74 3.53 -27.00
C LYS A 196 -6.71 3.57 -25.81
N LEU A 197 -7.73 2.70 -25.80
CA LEU A 197 -8.72 2.59 -24.73
C LEU A 197 -8.12 1.80 -23.54
N LYS A 198 -7.57 0.62 -23.84
CA LYS A 198 -6.91 -0.32 -22.93
C LYS A 198 -5.41 -0.09 -22.94
N ASN A 199 -4.99 1.07 -22.46
CA ASN A 199 -3.59 1.48 -22.43
C ASN A 199 -2.93 1.26 -21.07
N ALA A 200 -3.42 0.32 -20.25
CA ALA A 200 -2.91 -0.06 -18.93
C ALA A 200 -2.95 1.01 -17.82
N ILE A 201 -2.53 2.24 -18.10
CA ILE A 201 -2.27 3.25 -17.06
C ILE A 201 -2.79 4.64 -17.46
N HIS A 202 -3.44 5.26 -16.49
CA HIS A 202 -3.71 6.70 -16.44
C HIS A 202 -2.73 7.40 -15.49
N CYS A 203 -2.27 8.56 -15.90
CA CYS A 203 -1.53 9.50 -15.05
C CYS A 203 -2.10 10.91 -15.31
N PRO A 204 -2.01 11.84 -14.35
CA PRO A 204 -2.53 13.19 -14.50
C PRO A 204 -1.97 13.88 -15.75
N ALA A 205 -2.78 14.73 -16.38
CA ALA A 205 -2.37 15.45 -17.58
C ALA A 205 -1.38 16.60 -17.28
N THR A 206 -1.48 17.20 -16.10
CA THR A 206 -0.61 18.28 -15.62
C THR A 206 -0.35 18.12 -14.12
N GLY A 207 0.75 18.71 -13.63
CA GLY A 207 1.07 18.71 -12.20
C GLY A 207 -0.01 19.38 -11.33
N GLU A 208 -0.78 20.32 -11.89
CA GLU A 208 -1.87 21.00 -11.18
C GLU A 208 -3.06 20.07 -10.90
N LYS A 209 -3.34 19.12 -11.80
CA LYS A 209 -4.46 18.16 -11.65
C LYS A 209 -4.16 17.04 -10.66
N VAL A 210 -2.90 16.78 -10.34
CA VAL A 210 -2.48 15.71 -9.43
C VAL A 210 -3.30 15.74 -8.13
N ARG A 211 -3.42 16.92 -7.50
CA ARG A 211 -4.09 17.03 -6.21
C ARG A 211 -5.58 16.75 -6.32
N SER A 212 -6.27 17.34 -7.28
CA SER A 212 -7.72 17.14 -7.46
C SER A 212 -8.05 15.70 -7.82
N GLU A 213 -7.23 15.04 -8.63
CA GLU A 213 -7.42 13.63 -8.99
C GLU A 213 -7.14 12.70 -7.78
N ILE A 214 -6.14 13.00 -6.94
CA ILE A 214 -5.90 12.28 -5.69
C ILE A 214 -7.10 12.45 -4.74
N ASP A 215 -7.57 13.69 -4.57
CA ASP A 215 -8.67 14.02 -3.66
C ASP A 215 -9.98 13.36 -4.13
N PHE A 216 -10.21 13.23 -5.44
CA PHE A 216 -11.36 12.50 -5.99
C PHE A 216 -11.47 11.06 -5.45
N PHE A 217 -10.34 10.33 -5.38
CA PHE A 217 -10.33 8.94 -4.92
C PHE A 217 -10.22 8.79 -3.41
N PHE A 218 -9.44 9.64 -2.74
CA PHE A 218 -9.07 9.41 -1.35
C PHE A 218 -9.64 10.42 -0.34
N ALA A 219 -10.19 11.56 -0.77
CA ALA A 219 -10.77 12.53 0.17
C ALA A 219 -12.22 12.22 0.52
N THR A 220 -12.91 11.41 -0.30
CA THR A 220 -14.29 11.03 -0.07
C THR A 220 -14.46 9.51 -0.16
N ASN A 221 -15.18 8.91 0.78
CA ASN A 221 -15.57 7.49 0.72
C ASN A 221 -16.71 7.26 -0.30
N ASN A 222 -16.74 8.05 -1.36
CA ASN A 222 -17.76 8.00 -2.39
C ASN A 222 -17.52 6.85 -3.37
N VAL A 223 -16.29 6.35 -3.48
CA VAL A 223 -15.95 5.23 -4.37
C VAL A 223 -15.75 3.96 -3.54
N MET A 224 -16.49 2.91 -3.92
CA MET A 224 -16.44 1.63 -3.22
C MET A 224 -15.11 0.92 -3.47
N ASN A 225 -14.64 0.19 -2.46
CA ASN A 225 -13.56 -0.78 -2.63
C ASN A 225 -14.05 -2.02 -3.39
N THR A 226 -13.13 -2.94 -3.68
CA THR A 226 -13.36 -4.08 -4.59
C THR A 226 -13.38 -5.43 -3.87
N VAL A 227 -13.43 -5.42 -2.53
CA VAL A 227 -13.46 -6.65 -1.72
C VAL A 227 -14.79 -7.38 -1.90
N THR A 228 -14.76 -8.70 -1.80
CA THR A 228 -15.92 -9.54 -2.13
C THR A 228 -16.29 -10.54 -1.03
N TYR A 229 -15.38 -10.85 -0.11
CA TYR A 229 -15.55 -11.75 1.04
C TYR A 229 -15.95 -13.19 0.64
N LYS A 230 -15.62 -13.61 -0.57
CA LYS A 230 -16.04 -14.91 -1.12
C LYS A 230 -14.86 -15.68 -1.66
N ASN A 231 -14.74 -16.94 -1.26
CA ASN A 231 -13.70 -17.86 -1.68
C ASN A 231 -12.32 -17.18 -1.76
N SER A 232 -11.91 -16.59 -0.65
CA SER A 232 -10.73 -15.73 -0.58
C SER A 232 -9.95 -15.98 0.70
N THR A 233 -8.77 -15.37 0.81
CA THR A 233 -7.97 -15.30 2.04
C THR A 233 -7.43 -13.88 2.20
N CYS A 234 -7.28 -13.42 3.45
CA CYS A 234 -6.64 -12.15 3.73
C CYS A 234 -5.12 -12.34 3.72
N VAL A 235 -4.42 -11.43 3.03
CA VAL A 235 -2.97 -11.41 2.96
C VAL A 235 -2.48 -10.01 3.28
N VAL A 236 -1.50 -9.90 4.18
CA VAL A 236 -0.93 -8.61 4.57
C VAL A 236 0.58 -8.63 4.35
N VAL A 237 1.07 -7.78 3.45
CA VAL A 237 2.50 -7.47 3.33
C VAL A 237 2.87 -6.54 4.47
N LYS A 238 3.82 -6.97 5.31
CA LYS A 238 4.20 -6.28 6.54
C LYS A 238 5.11 -5.08 6.28
N PRO A 239 5.21 -4.12 7.22
CA PRO A 239 5.97 -2.89 7.02
C PRO A 239 7.42 -3.08 6.58
N HIS A 240 8.21 -3.99 7.18
CA HIS A 240 9.59 -4.20 6.72
C HIS A 240 9.67 -4.65 5.26
N ALA A 241 8.75 -5.48 4.77
CA ALA A 241 8.75 -5.92 3.38
C ALA A 241 8.36 -4.78 2.41
N ILE A 242 7.56 -3.80 2.87
CA ILE A 242 7.29 -2.59 2.09
C ILE A 242 8.54 -1.69 2.06
N ASP A 243 9.17 -1.47 3.21
CA ASP A 243 10.37 -0.65 3.32
C ASP A 243 11.54 -1.20 2.50
N ASP A 244 11.67 -2.52 2.44
CA ASP A 244 12.67 -3.22 1.62
C ASP A 244 12.31 -3.24 0.11
N GLY A 245 11.19 -2.64 -0.29
CA GLY A 245 10.73 -2.62 -1.69
C GLY A 245 10.29 -3.98 -2.22
N GLN A 246 9.88 -4.90 -1.34
CA GLN A 246 9.54 -6.29 -1.71
C GLN A 246 8.07 -6.49 -2.07
N ALA A 247 7.20 -5.51 -1.84
CA ALA A 247 5.76 -5.65 -2.05
C ALA A 247 5.41 -6.07 -3.48
N GLY A 248 6.04 -5.46 -4.50
CA GLY A 248 5.78 -5.82 -5.90
C GLY A 248 6.20 -7.25 -6.24
N TYR A 249 7.36 -7.71 -5.75
CA TYR A 249 7.82 -9.09 -5.94
C TYR A 249 6.92 -10.12 -5.25
N ILE A 250 6.38 -9.79 -4.08
CA ILE A 250 5.41 -10.65 -3.38
C ILE A 250 4.12 -10.77 -4.20
N ILE A 251 3.57 -9.64 -4.65
CA ILE A 251 2.35 -9.60 -5.48
C ILE A 251 2.58 -10.37 -6.79
N GLU A 252 3.70 -10.12 -7.46
CA GLU A 252 4.09 -10.80 -8.69
C GLU A 252 4.21 -12.32 -8.49
N CYS A 253 4.78 -12.78 -7.37
CA CYS A 253 4.82 -14.20 -7.03
C CYS A 253 3.41 -14.78 -6.88
N ILE A 254 2.49 -14.08 -6.19
CA ILE A 254 1.10 -14.53 -6.01
C ILE A 254 0.39 -14.62 -7.38
N GLN A 255 0.53 -13.58 -8.22
CA GLN A 255 -0.07 -13.52 -9.57
C GLN A 255 0.50 -14.61 -10.49
N ASN A 256 1.81 -14.84 -10.47
CA ASN A 256 2.47 -15.87 -11.28
C ASN A 256 2.11 -17.30 -10.87
N LEU A 257 1.67 -17.50 -9.62
CA LEU A 257 1.12 -18.78 -9.15
C LEU A 257 -0.35 -18.97 -9.56
N GLY A 258 -0.95 -18.00 -10.26
CA GLY A 258 -2.31 -18.09 -10.80
C GLY A 258 -3.40 -17.62 -9.84
N TYR A 259 -3.04 -17.06 -8.68
CA TYR A 259 -4.01 -16.46 -7.76
C TYR A 259 -4.36 -15.04 -8.23
N ARG A 260 -5.66 -14.70 -8.19
CA ARG A 260 -6.14 -13.35 -8.48
C ARG A 260 -6.29 -12.56 -7.21
N ILE A 261 -6.00 -11.25 -7.23
CA ILE A 261 -6.09 -10.39 -6.05
C ILE A 261 -7.25 -9.43 -6.22
N SER A 262 -8.41 -9.69 -5.62
CA SER A 262 -9.62 -8.89 -5.85
C SER A 262 -9.58 -7.51 -5.22
N ALA A 263 -8.81 -7.30 -4.15
CA ALA A 263 -8.73 -6.00 -3.49
C ALA A 263 -7.35 -5.69 -2.94
N TYR A 264 -7.00 -4.39 -2.91
CA TYR A 264 -5.76 -3.84 -2.37
C TYR A 264 -6.08 -2.67 -1.46
N LEU A 265 -5.45 -2.62 -0.28
CA LEU A 265 -5.53 -1.50 0.64
C LEU A 265 -4.20 -1.31 1.38
N MET A 266 -3.56 -0.18 1.14
CA MET A 266 -2.40 0.25 1.90
C MET A 266 -2.86 1.10 3.09
N CYS A 267 -2.43 0.72 4.30
CA CYS A 267 -2.86 1.37 5.54
C CYS A 267 -1.78 1.29 6.62
N THR A 268 -1.96 2.06 7.69
CA THR A 268 -1.10 2.06 8.89
C THR A 268 -1.91 1.62 10.10
N PHE A 269 -1.27 0.94 11.04
CA PHE A 269 -1.90 0.55 12.31
C PHE A 269 -1.38 1.41 13.45
N ASP A 270 -2.30 1.89 14.29
CA ASP A 270 -1.91 2.24 15.66
C ASP A 270 -1.73 0.94 16.48
N LYS A 271 -1.09 1.08 17.65
CA LYS A 271 -0.79 -0.09 18.49
C LYS A 271 -2.04 -0.83 18.97
N VAL A 272 -3.14 -0.12 19.22
CA VAL A 272 -4.39 -0.71 19.72
C VAL A 272 -5.04 -1.56 18.64
N ASN A 273 -5.14 -1.04 17.43
CA ASN A 273 -5.66 -1.74 16.26
C ASN A 273 -4.78 -2.97 15.93
N ALA A 274 -3.45 -2.86 16.10
CA ALA A 274 -2.55 -4.00 15.87
C ALA A 274 -2.69 -5.10 16.94
N GLU A 275 -2.94 -4.73 18.20
CA GLU A 275 -3.24 -5.66 19.29
C GLU A 275 -4.58 -6.39 19.07
N GLU A 276 -5.60 -5.66 18.63
CA GLU A 276 -6.91 -6.23 18.29
C GLU A 276 -6.79 -7.22 17.12
N PHE A 277 -6.11 -6.83 16.04
CA PHE A 277 -5.89 -7.70 14.88
C PHE A 277 -5.16 -9.00 15.25
N TYR A 278 -4.19 -8.93 16.17
CA TYR A 278 -3.43 -10.10 16.61
C TYR A 278 -3.94 -10.75 17.90
N GLU A 279 -5.13 -10.39 18.38
CA GLU A 279 -5.64 -10.85 19.69
C GLU A 279 -5.60 -12.38 19.83
N VAL A 280 -5.91 -13.11 18.77
CA VAL A 280 -5.89 -14.58 18.73
C VAL A 280 -4.51 -15.20 19.02
N TYR A 281 -3.42 -14.44 18.84
CA TYR A 281 -2.06 -14.89 19.11
C TYR A 281 -1.58 -14.53 20.54
N LYS A 282 -2.36 -13.73 21.28
CA LYS A 282 -2.01 -13.25 22.61
C LYS A 282 -1.94 -14.40 23.61
N GLY A 283 -0.76 -14.63 24.17
CA GLY A 283 -0.51 -15.74 25.10
C GLY A 283 -0.30 -17.10 24.42
N VAL A 284 -0.47 -17.19 23.10
CA VAL A 284 -0.22 -18.41 22.31
C VAL A 284 1.23 -18.44 21.82
N VAL A 285 1.74 -17.31 21.33
CA VAL A 285 3.12 -17.20 20.82
C VAL A 285 3.93 -16.17 21.61
N PRO A 286 5.20 -16.46 21.94
CA PRO A 286 6.04 -15.54 22.71
C PRO A 286 6.43 -14.28 21.93
N GLU A 287 6.36 -14.33 20.59
CA GLU A 287 6.68 -13.20 19.71
C GLU A 287 5.57 -12.14 19.63
N TYR A 288 4.37 -12.39 20.19
CA TYR A 288 3.18 -11.53 20.07
C TYR A 288 3.47 -10.03 20.28
N PRO A 289 4.15 -9.60 21.37
CA PRO A 289 4.38 -8.17 21.58
C PRO A 289 5.19 -7.52 20.44
N LYS A 290 6.16 -8.25 19.89
CA LYS A 290 7.01 -7.77 18.81
C LYS A 290 6.31 -7.83 17.45
N MET A 291 5.36 -8.74 17.27
CA MET A 291 4.50 -8.78 16.07
C MET A 291 3.61 -7.53 16.00
N VAL A 292 3.02 -7.14 17.13
CA VAL A 292 2.25 -5.89 17.26
C VAL A 292 3.12 -4.67 16.99
N ASP A 293 4.32 -4.63 17.57
CA ASP A 293 5.26 -3.52 17.35
C ASP A 293 5.68 -3.42 15.86
N GLU A 294 5.89 -4.55 15.17
CA GLU A 294 6.20 -4.55 13.73
C GLU A 294 5.02 -4.10 12.87
N LEU A 295 3.80 -4.60 13.12
CA LEU A 295 2.63 -4.22 12.32
C LEU A 295 2.25 -2.73 12.50
N SER A 296 2.45 -2.20 13.70
CA SER A 296 2.25 -0.77 13.99
C SER A 296 3.43 0.12 13.59
N ARG A 297 4.52 -0.43 13.04
CA ARG A 297 5.72 0.35 12.72
C ARG A 297 5.53 1.29 11.54
N GLY A 298 4.73 0.91 10.54
CA GLY A 298 4.63 1.67 9.30
C GLY A 298 3.49 1.22 8.39
N LEU A 299 3.65 1.49 7.09
CA LEU A 299 2.67 1.10 6.07
C LEU A 299 2.66 -0.41 5.90
N CYS A 300 1.47 -0.99 5.79
CA CYS A 300 1.27 -2.37 5.38
C CYS A 300 0.30 -2.39 4.19
N LEU A 301 0.32 -3.48 3.42
CA LEU A 301 -0.56 -3.67 2.27
C LEU A 301 -1.42 -4.91 2.50
N ALA A 302 -2.70 -4.68 2.78
CA ALA A 302 -3.71 -5.71 2.89
C ALA A 302 -4.31 -6.03 1.52
N MET A 303 -4.56 -7.31 1.27
CA MET A 303 -5.05 -7.82 0.01
C MET A 303 -6.09 -8.91 0.24
N GLU A 304 -7.14 -8.91 -0.57
CA GLU A 304 -8.02 -10.06 -0.72
C GLU A 304 -7.49 -10.93 -1.87
N VAL A 305 -7.03 -12.14 -1.57
CA VAL A 305 -6.57 -13.09 -2.58
C VAL A 305 -7.64 -14.13 -2.83
N LYS A 306 -8.08 -14.27 -4.09
CA LYS A 306 -9.06 -15.26 -4.53
C LYS A 306 -8.44 -16.64 -4.61
N LEU A 307 -9.09 -17.59 -3.95
CA LEU A 307 -8.75 -19.00 -4.06
C LEU A 307 -9.34 -19.54 -5.39
N PRO A 308 -8.63 -20.41 -6.12
CA PRO A 308 -9.11 -20.95 -7.38
C PRO A 308 -10.39 -21.78 -7.18
N ASP A 309 -11.40 -21.58 -8.02
CA ASP A 309 -12.58 -22.46 -8.07
C ASP A 309 -12.19 -23.78 -8.78
N GLU A 310 -12.23 -24.92 -8.07
CA GLU A 310 -11.97 -26.25 -8.66
C GLU A 310 -13.15 -26.81 -9.49
N THR A 311 -13.93 -25.98 -10.18
CA THR A 311 -15.08 -26.45 -10.98
C THR A 311 -14.70 -27.23 -12.26
N LEU A 312 -13.41 -27.60 -12.42
CA LEU A 312 -12.91 -28.47 -13.49
C LEU A 312 -12.37 -29.83 -13.00
N ARG A 313 -12.49 -30.16 -11.71
CA ARG A 313 -12.26 -31.54 -11.25
C ARG A 313 -13.58 -32.11 -10.75
N THR A 314 -14.00 -33.15 -11.47
CA THR A 314 -15.19 -34.00 -11.31
C THR A 314 -15.95 -33.79 -10.00
N ALA A 315 -17.21 -33.38 -10.16
CA ALA A 315 -18.22 -33.31 -9.11
C ALA A 315 -18.31 -34.66 -8.36
N GLU A 316 -17.62 -34.75 -7.23
CA GLU A 316 -17.98 -35.64 -6.15
C GLU A 316 -18.15 -34.79 -4.89
N GLU A 317 -19.37 -34.90 -4.36
CA GLU A 317 -19.97 -34.19 -3.25
C GLU A 317 -19.04 -34.00 -2.05
N THR A 318 -18.62 -32.75 -1.77
CA THR A 318 -18.21 -32.34 -0.43
C THR A 318 -18.87 -31.01 -0.08
N THR A 319 -19.47 -30.96 1.10
CA THR A 319 -20.12 -29.78 1.69
C THR A 319 -19.18 -28.57 1.70
N GLU A 320 -19.68 -27.39 1.28
CA GLU A 320 -18.94 -26.12 1.16
C GLU A 320 -17.89 -25.82 2.25
N PRO A 321 -18.15 -26.04 3.57
CA PRO A 321 -17.15 -25.77 4.60
C PRO A 321 -15.87 -26.62 4.49
N PHE A 322 -15.94 -27.88 4.06
CA PHE A 322 -14.73 -28.73 3.96
C PHE A 322 -13.82 -28.31 2.79
N GLN A 323 -14.43 -27.82 1.70
CA GLN A 323 -13.72 -27.40 0.50
C GLN A 323 -12.91 -26.12 0.70
N ASN A 324 -13.48 -25.13 1.40
CA ASN A 324 -12.77 -23.90 1.76
C ASN A 324 -11.53 -24.20 2.61
N CYS A 325 -11.62 -25.10 3.58
CA CYS A 325 -10.48 -25.52 4.42
C CYS A 325 -9.28 -26.01 3.59
N GLN A 326 -9.51 -26.80 2.54
CA GLN A 326 -8.43 -27.34 1.71
C GLN A 326 -7.76 -26.26 0.86
N GLN A 327 -8.52 -25.33 0.30
CA GLN A 327 -7.98 -24.25 -0.51
C GLN A 327 -7.18 -23.24 0.33
N HIS A 328 -7.63 -22.97 1.56
CA HIS A 328 -6.85 -22.21 2.53
C HIS A 328 -5.52 -22.90 2.88
N MET A 329 -5.54 -24.22 3.11
CA MET A 329 -4.31 -24.99 3.34
C MET A 329 -3.35 -24.88 2.15
N ASN A 330 -3.86 -24.96 0.92
CA ASN A 330 -3.04 -24.81 -0.29
C ASN A 330 -2.36 -23.43 -0.37
N PHE A 331 -3.08 -22.35 -0.05
CA PHE A 331 -2.47 -21.01 -0.04
C PHE A 331 -1.47 -20.84 1.12
N ARG A 332 -1.73 -21.42 2.30
CA ARG A 332 -0.78 -21.43 3.42
C ARG A 332 0.50 -22.19 3.06
N ASP A 333 0.43 -23.21 2.22
CA ASP A 333 1.61 -23.90 1.70
C ASP A 333 2.45 -23.00 0.78
N VAL A 334 1.82 -22.13 -0.01
CA VAL A 334 2.50 -21.09 -0.82
C VAL A 334 3.19 -20.06 0.06
N VAL A 335 2.54 -19.62 1.14
CA VAL A 335 3.10 -18.65 2.08
C VAL A 335 4.24 -19.27 2.90
N GLY A 336 4.05 -20.51 3.35
CA GLY A 336 5.01 -21.30 4.09
C GLY A 336 5.01 -21.08 5.61
N PRO A 337 5.91 -21.79 6.31
CA PRO A 337 6.04 -21.72 7.77
C PRO A 337 6.25 -20.29 8.28
N SER A 338 5.71 -20.00 9.47
CA SER A 338 5.81 -18.67 10.10
C SER A 338 7.24 -18.22 10.40
N ASP A 339 8.16 -19.18 10.58
CA ASP A 339 9.59 -18.97 10.74
C ASP A 339 10.31 -19.05 9.38
N PRO A 340 10.82 -17.91 8.84
CA PRO A 340 11.56 -17.88 7.59
C PRO A 340 12.83 -18.73 7.56
N GLU A 341 13.53 -18.90 8.70
CA GLU A 341 14.75 -19.72 8.74
C GLU A 341 14.43 -21.20 8.55
N LEU A 342 13.34 -21.65 9.19
CA LEU A 342 12.81 -22.98 8.98
C LEU A 342 12.31 -23.12 7.55
N ALA A 343 11.50 -22.17 7.07
CA ALA A 343 10.94 -22.18 5.73
C ALA A 343 12.02 -22.31 4.65
N ARG A 344 13.14 -21.59 4.77
CA ARG A 344 14.29 -21.71 3.85
C ARG A 344 14.90 -23.12 3.80
N LYS A 345 14.84 -23.88 4.91
CA LYS A 345 15.38 -25.25 4.97
C LYS A 345 14.41 -26.29 4.42
N ILE A 346 13.12 -26.18 4.76
CA ILE A 346 12.13 -27.23 4.45
C ILE A 346 11.29 -26.94 3.20
N ARG A 347 11.08 -25.65 2.87
CA ARG A 347 10.23 -25.18 1.77
C ARG A 347 10.79 -23.87 1.19
N PRO A 348 11.95 -23.89 0.51
CA PRO A 348 12.68 -22.67 0.10
C PRO A 348 11.94 -21.77 -0.90
N ASN A 349 10.91 -22.30 -1.57
CA ASN A 349 10.18 -21.58 -2.61
C ASN A 349 9.01 -20.73 -2.07
N THR A 350 8.70 -20.82 -0.77
CA THR A 350 7.56 -20.11 -0.19
C THR A 350 7.83 -18.62 -0.01
N LEU A 351 6.77 -17.82 0.10
CA LEU A 351 6.88 -16.37 0.24
C LEU A 351 7.69 -15.98 1.49
N ARG A 352 7.41 -16.61 2.64
CA ARG A 352 8.16 -16.36 3.89
C ARG A 352 9.62 -16.79 3.79
N ALA A 353 9.93 -17.85 3.04
CA ALA A 353 11.32 -18.28 2.84
C ALA A 353 12.13 -17.29 1.97
N LYS A 354 11.48 -16.73 0.94
CA LYS A 354 12.12 -15.80 0.00
C LYS A 354 12.30 -14.40 0.56
N PHE A 355 11.30 -13.90 1.28
CA PHE A 355 11.20 -12.48 1.65
C PHE A 355 11.30 -12.25 3.16
N GLY A 356 11.09 -13.27 3.99
CA GLY A 356 11.15 -13.14 5.45
C GLY A 356 12.59 -13.17 5.98
N MET A 357 12.86 -12.34 6.98
CA MET A 357 14.15 -12.28 7.68
C MET A 357 14.20 -13.18 8.92
N ASN A 358 13.17 -13.12 9.77
CA ASN A 358 13.06 -13.89 11.02
C ASN A 358 11.58 -14.04 11.43
N LYS A 359 11.30 -14.69 12.57
CA LYS A 359 9.91 -14.95 13.03
C LYS A 359 9.03 -13.70 13.17
N ILE A 360 9.61 -12.55 13.52
CA ILE A 360 8.88 -11.29 13.68
C ILE A 360 8.75 -10.60 12.31
N LEU A 361 9.88 -10.47 11.62
CA LEU A 361 10.00 -9.89 10.28
C LEU A 361 9.84 -10.99 9.22
N ASN A 362 8.67 -11.60 9.16
CA ASN A 362 8.41 -12.76 8.31
C ASN A 362 7.72 -12.40 6.98
N SER A 363 7.87 -11.16 6.51
CA SER A 363 7.33 -10.51 5.31
C SER A 363 5.81 -10.47 5.14
N ILE A 364 5.11 -11.56 5.40
CA ILE A 364 3.71 -11.74 5.02
C ILE A 364 2.89 -12.44 6.11
N HIS A 365 1.74 -11.85 6.43
CA HIS A 365 0.64 -12.50 7.14
C HIS A 365 -0.33 -13.09 6.12
N CYS A 366 -0.90 -14.25 6.44
CA CYS A 366 -2.04 -14.80 5.74
C CYS A 366 -3.00 -15.39 6.78
N THR A 367 -4.30 -15.36 6.50
CA THR A 367 -5.29 -15.95 7.42
C THR A 367 -4.98 -17.43 7.65
N ASP A 368 -5.01 -17.85 8.92
CA ASP A 368 -4.72 -19.24 9.30
C ASP A 368 -5.94 -20.16 9.14
N LEU A 369 -7.14 -19.65 9.40
CA LEU A 369 -8.41 -20.37 9.37
C LEU A 369 -9.40 -19.75 8.37
N PRO A 370 -10.17 -20.54 7.62
CA PRO A 370 -11.18 -20.01 6.70
C PRO A 370 -12.20 -19.10 7.38
N GLU A 371 -12.63 -19.44 8.59
CA GLU A 371 -13.65 -18.74 9.35
C GLU A 371 -13.23 -17.31 9.73
N ASP A 372 -11.92 -17.10 9.95
CA ASP A 372 -11.35 -15.82 10.34
C ASP A 372 -11.18 -14.86 9.14
N THR A 373 -11.24 -15.39 7.91
CA THR A 373 -10.92 -14.61 6.70
C THR A 373 -11.85 -13.42 6.54
N VAL A 374 -13.15 -13.65 6.70
CA VAL A 374 -14.14 -12.58 6.53
C VAL A 374 -13.94 -11.50 7.60
N ILE A 375 -13.63 -11.91 8.83
CA ILE A 375 -13.38 -11.00 9.96
C ILE A 375 -12.14 -10.15 9.69
N GLU A 376 -11.03 -10.76 9.28
CA GLU A 376 -9.80 -10.05 8.93
C GLU A 376 -10.05 -9.07 7.76
N LEU A 377 -10.72 -9.52 6.68
CA LEU A 377 -11.02 -8.66 5.54
C LEU A 377 -11.96 -7.50 5.91
N GLU A 378 -13.00 -7.73 6.72
CA GLU A 378 -13.88 -6.65 7.19
C GLU A 378 -13.10 -5.66 8.06
N TYR A 379 -12.16 -6.13 8.88
CA TYR A 379 -11.29 -5.26 9.66
C TYR A 379 -10.56 -4.25 8.76
N PHE A 380 -9.90 -4.73 7.71
CA PHE A 380 -9.19 -3.85 6.77
C PHE A 380 -10.14 -2.99 5.93
N PHE A 381 -11.06 -3.62 5.20
CA PHE A 381 -11.80 -2.97 4.12
C PHE A 381 -13.11 -2.29 4.58
N LYS A 382 -13.49 -2.41 5.84
CA LYS A 382 -14.69 -1.77 6.41
C LYS A 382 -14.38 -0.93 7.64
N ILE A 383 -13.45 -1.34 8.51
CA ILE A 383 -13.10 -0.58 9.71
C ILE A 383 -11.95 0.37 9.41
N VAL A 384 -10.81 -0.12 8.92
CA VAL A 384 -9.61 0.70 8.66
C VAL A 384 -9.82 1.62 7.46
N ASP A 385 -10.41 1.12 6.37
CA ASP A 385 -10.67 1.90 5.14
C ASP A 385 -11.64 3.08 5.35
N ASN A 386 -12.47 3.05 6.40
CA ASN A 386 -13.45 4.09 6.71
C ASN A 386 -12.97 5.09 7.80
N LYS A 387 -11.76 4.93 8.34
CA LYS A 387 -11.13 5.89 9.25
C LYS A 387 -10.37 6.95 8.45
#